data_AF-A0A090VGR1-F1
#
_entry.id   AF-A0A090VGR1-F1
#
_cell.length_a   1.000
_cell.length_b   1.000
_cell.length_c   1.000
_cell.angle_alpha   90.00
_cell.angle_beta   90.00
_cell.angle_gamma   90.00
#
_symmetry.space_group_name_H-M   'P 1'
#
loop_
_entity.id
_entity.type
_entity.pdbx_description
1 polymer ?
#
loop_
_entity_poly.entity_id
_entity_poly.type
_entity_poly.pdbx_seq_one_letter_code
_entity_poly.pdbx_strand_id
1 'polypeptide(L)' 'MNWQAGAGMVSKSNAESELQEVFNKLGALTKAIKVAEDI' A
#
# COMPACT_ATOMS: atom_id res chain seq x y z
N MET A 1 -14.84 5.56 -1.09
CA MET A 1 -14.10 4.69 -0.15
C MET A 1 -12.67 5.18 -0.09
N ASN A 2 -12.11 5.37 1.10
CA ASN A 2 -10.72 5.77 1.27
C ASN A 2 -10.00 4.67 2.04
N TRP A 3 -8.97 4.09 1.44
CA TRP A 3 -8.14 3.06 2.05
C TRP A 3 -6.84 3.67 2.53
N GLN A 4 -6.30 3.13 3.61
CA GLN A 4 -5.06 3.60 4.20
C GLN A 4 -4.08 2.44 4.37
N ALA A 5 -2.80 2.75 4.22
CA ALA A 5 -1.70 1.87 4.55
C ALA A 5 -0.61 2.70 5.21
N GLY A 6 0.23 2.05 6.01
CA GLY A 6 1.39 2.66 6.64
C GLY A 6 2.65 1.84 6.40
N ALA A 7 3.77 2.40 6.81
CA ALA A 7 5.08 1.77 6.83
C ALA A 7 5.69 1.87 8.24
N GLY A 8 6.49 0.89 8.62
CA GLY A 8 7.17 0.87 9.91
C GLY A 8 8.45 1.70 9.84
N MET A 9 8.65 2.62 10.77
CA MET A 9 9.83 3.49 10.77
C MET A 9 10.89 3.03 11.79
N VAL A 10 12.14 2.95 11.35
CA VAL A 10 13.32 2.74 12.21
C VAL A 10 14.39 3.78 11.92
N SER A 11 15.44 3.86 12.74
CA SER A 11 16.51 4.86 12.61
C SER A 11 17.27 4.82 11.28
N LYS A 12 17.19 3.71 10.53
CA LYS A 12 17.79 3.52 9.22
C LYS A 12 16.80 3.57 8.06
N SER A 13 15.52 3.89 8.31
CA SER A 13 14.49 3.93 7.27
C SER A 13 14.81 4.95 6.18
N ASN A 14 14.43 4.62 4.94
CA ASN A 14 14.59 5.47 3.78
C ASN A 14 13.21 5.92 3.29
N ALA A 15 12.93 7.22 3.32
CA ALA A 15 11.59 7.75 3.05
C ALA A 15 10.98 7.30 1.71
N GLU A 16 11.80 7.18 0.66
CA GLU A 16 11.35 6.72 -0.66
C GLU A 16 10.93 5.24 -0.64
N SER A 17 11.73 4.40 0.03
CA SER A 17 11.42 2.98 0.19
C SER A 17 10.13 2.75 0.99
N GLU A 18 9.95 3.50 2.09
CA GLU A 18 8.75 3.40 2.93
C GLU A 18 7.50 3.94 2.19
N LEU A 19 7.65 5.00 1.39
CA LEU A 19 6.58 5.51 0.54
C LEU A 19 6.16 4.46 -0.50
N GLN A 20 7.13 3.78 -1.11
CA GLN A 20 6.84 2.71 -2.07
C GLN A 20 6.18 1.51 -1.39
N GLU A 21 6.53 1.18 -0.14
CA GLU A 21 5.85 0.15 0.64
C GLU A 21 4.36 0.47 0.81
N VAL A 22 4.02 1.72 1.16
CA VAL A 22 2.62 2.18 1.27
C VAL A 22 1.89 2.04 -0.06
N PHE A 23 2.50 2.48 -1.16
CA PHE A 23 1.89 2.34 -2.49
C PHE A 23 1.68 0.89 -2.91
N ASN A 24 2.64 0.01 -2.61
CA ASN A 24 2.51 -1.42 -2.91
C ASN A 24 1.34 -2.05 -2.16
N LYS A 25 1.17 -1.72 -0.87
CA LYS A 25 0.05 -2.20 -0.04
C LYS A 25 -1.30 -1.72 -0.58
N LEU A 26 -1.43 -0.43 -0.87
CA LEU A 26 -2.67 0.15 -1.41
C LEU A 26 -2.97 -0.37 -2.82
N GLY A 27 -1.95 -0.56 -3.65
CA GLY A 27 -2.06 -1.12 -4.98
C GLY A 27 -2.56 -2.56 -4.97
N ALA A 28 -2.06 -3.38 -4.04
CA ALA A 28 -2.52 -4.76 -3.86
C ALA A 28 -4.00 -4.82 -3.45
N LEU A 29 -4.42 -4.00 -2.48
CA LEU A 29 -5.82 -3.90 -2.06
C LEU A 29 -6.72 -3.45 -3.21
N THR A 30 -6.31 -2.40 -3.93
CA THR A 30 -7.07 -1.86 -5.07
C THR A 30 -7.22 -2.90 -6.17
N LYS A 31 -6.18 -3.68 -6.46
CA LYS A 31 -6.23 -4.78 -7.44
C LYS A 31 -7.18 -5.89 -6.99
N ALA A 32 -7.15 -6.27 -5.72
CA ALA A 32 -8.03 -7.31 -5.19
C ALA A 32 -9.51 -6.91 -5.30
N ILE A 33 -9.85 -5.65 -4.99
CA ILE A 33 -11.22 -5.13 -5.14
C ILE A 33 -11.67 -5.20 -6.60
N LYS A 34 -10.86 -4.72 -7.54
CA LYS A 34 -11.20 -4.76 -8.98
C LYS A 34 -11.48 -6.19 -9.48
N VAL A 35 -10.64 -7.15 -9.08
CA VAL A 35 -10.85 -8.56 -9.44
C VAL A 35 -12.15 -9.09 -8.84
N ALA A 36 -12.50 -8.67 -7.61
CA ALA A 36 -13.74 -9.09 -6.97
C ALA A 36 -14.99 -8.43 -7.57
N GLU A 37 -14.88 -7.24 -8.19
CA GLU A 37 -15.98 -6.58 -8.91
C GLU A 37 -16.34 -7.31 -10.22
N ASP A 38 -15.39 -8.06 -10.80
CA ASP A 38 -15.56 -8.82 -12.04
C ASP A 38 -16.07 -10.28 -11.80
N ILE A 39 -16.39 -10.63 -10.54
CA ILE A 39 -16.95 -11.94 -10.13
C ILE A 39 -18.42 -11.77 -9.78
#